data_AF-A0A6M3LNA4-F1
#
_entry.id   AF-A0A6M3LNA4-F1
#
_cell.length_a   1.000
_cell.length_b   1.000
_cell.length_c   1.000
_cell.angle_alpha   90.00
_cell.angle_beta   90.00
_cell.angle_gamma   90.00
#
_symmetry.space_group_name_H-M   'P 1'
#
loop_
_entity.id
_entity.type
_entity.pdbx_description
1 polymer ?
#
loop_
_entity_poly.entity_id
_entity_poly.type
_entity_poly.pdbx_seq_one_letter_code
_entity_poly.pdbx_strand_id
1 'polypeptide(L)' 'MSIQEEKNLPSKKAKKCWKGIFNYRSGIERVYAYSYTKAQARLIMCRRLAKQHEVHPSVVLGMFDGSKDNFIIGEEKKDE' A
#
# COMPACT_ATOMS: atom_id res chain seq x y z
N MET A 1 -3.08 0.49 -44.69
CA MET A 1 -2.77 -0.23 -43.43
C MET A 1 -2.90 0.77 -42.29
N SER A 2 -4.08 0.84 -41.68
CA SER A 2 -4.38 1.82 -40.62
C SER A 2 -4.09 1.17 -39.26
N ILE A 3 -2.99 1.55 -38.65
CA ILE A 3 -2.63 1.12 -37.30
C ILE A 3 -3.43 1.99 -36.33
N GLN A 4 -4.52 1.45 -35.82
CA GLN A 4 -5.23 2.02 -34.67
C GLN A 4 -4.43 1.64 -33.41
N GLU A 5 -3.43 2.46 -33.07
CA GLU A 5 -2.89 2.48 -31.70
C GLU A 5 -3.95 3.12 -30.79
N GLU A 6 -4.93 2.32 -30.38
CA GLU A 6 -5.71 2.62 -29.18
C GLU A 6 -4.75 2.67 -28.00
N LYS A 7 -4.28 3.88 -27.71
CA LYS A 7 -3.66 4.25 -26.45
C LYS A 7 -4.63 3.84 -25.35
N ASN A 8 -4.36 2.68 -24.76
CA ASN A 8 -5.03 2.13 -23.60
C ASN A 8 -4.71 3.05 -22.40
N LEU A 9 -5.37 4.21 -22.36
CA LEU A 9 -5.25 5.19 -21.30
C LEU A 9 -5.85 4.50 -20.06
N PRO A 10 -5.05 4.17 -19.02
CA PRO A 10 -5.58 3.48 -17.87
C PRO A 10 -6.69 4.37 -17.30
N SER A 11 -7.91 3.80 -17.25
CA SER A 11 -9.11 4.34 -16.63
C SER A 11 -8.75 5.33 -15.51
N LYS A 12 -9.28 6.56 -15.58
CA LYS A 12 -9.15 7.65 -14.59
C LYS A 12 -9.68 7.22 -13.20
N LYS A 13 -9.14 6.16 -12.61
CA LYS A 13 -9.42 5.77 -11.23
C LYS A 13 -8.80 6.84 -10.36
N ALA A 14 -9.56 7.44 -9.45
CA ALA A 14 -8.98 8.36 -8.47
C ALA A 14 -8.08 7.56 -7.51
N LYS A 15 -7.01 8.19 -7.00
CA LYS A 15 -6.23 7.60 -5.91
C LYS A 15 -7.09 7.57 -4.67
N LYS A 16 -7.21 6.40 -4.04
CA LYS A 16 -7.92 6.19 -2.78
C LYS A 16 -6.95 6.37 -1.62
N CYS A 17 -7.44 6.89 -0.50
CA CYS A 17 -6.67 6.88 0.75
C CYS A 17 -6.78 5.49 1.37
N TRP A 18 -5.65 4.87 1.64
CA TRP A 18 -5.58 3.61 2.35
C TRP A 18 -4.92 3.84 3.70
N LYS A 19 -5.48 3.20 4.73
CA LYS A 19 -4.95 3.13 6.08
C LYS A 19 -4.45 1.72 6.34
N GLY A 20 -3.19 1.61 6.75
CA GLY A 20 -2.57 0.40 7.20
C GLY A 20 -2.24 0.48 8.69
N ILE A 21 -2.61 -0.55 9.44
CA ILE A 21 -2.22 -0.76 10.83
C ILE A 21 -1.27 -1.95 10.82
N PHE A 22 -0.05 -1.76 11.29
CA PHE A 22 1.02 -2.75 11.24
C PHE A 22 1.51 -3.00 12.67
N ASN A 23 1.46 -4.25 13.10
CA ASN A 23 2.05 -4.65 14.37
C ASN A 23 3.53 -4.99 14.14
N TYR A 24 4.39 -3.98 14.33
CA TYR A 24 5.83 -4.13 14.19
C TYR A 24 6.48 -4.29 15.56
N ARG A 25 7.72 -4.77 15.62
CA ARG A 25 8.40 -5.17 16.88
C ARG A 25 8.35 -4.11 17.98
N SER A 26 8.37 -2.83 17.61
CA SER A 26 8.36 -1.68 18.52
C SER A 26 6.96 -1.20 18.93
N GLY A 27 5.90 -1.75 18.33
CA GLY A 27 4.52 -1.37 18.61
C GLY A 27 3.63 -1.34 17.37
N ILE A 28 2.42 -0.80 17.56
CA ILE A 28 1.42 -0.64 16.49
C ILE A 28 1.72 0.64 15.72
N GLU A 29 2.13 0.48 14.46
CA GLU A 29 2.40 1.56 13.52
C GLU A 29 1.18 1.80 12.62
N ARG A 30 0.77 3.06 12.51
CA ARG A 30 -0.33 3.47 11.60
C ARG A 30 0.25 4.24 10.43
N VAL A 31 0.02 3.74 9.23
CA VAL A 31 0.59 4.31 8.00
C VAL A 31 -0.52 4.52 6.99
N TYR A 32 -0.51 5.69 6.37
CA TYR A 32 -1.46 6.04 5.31
C TYR A 32 -0.77 6.01 3.96
N ALA A 33 -1.46 5.66 2.89
CA ALA A 33 -0.94 5.79 1.53
C ALA A 33 -2.06 6.06 0.53
N TYR A 34 -1.80 6.96 -0.42
CA TYR A 34 -2.68 7.18 -1.55
C TYR A 34 -2.28 6.28 -2.72
N SER A 35 -3.18 5.40 -3.16
CA SER A 35 -2.94 4.51 -4.30
C SER A 35 -4.25 4.08 -4.99
N TYR A 36 -4.11 3.50 -6.18
CA TYR A 36 -5.26 3.00 -6.93
C TYR A 36 -5.72 1.62 -6.43
N THR A 37 -4.81 0.83 -5.87
CA THR A 37 -5.09 -0.52 -5.37
C THR A 37 -4.54 -0.75 -3.97
N LYS A 38 -5.19 -1.64 -3.22
CA LYS A 38 -4.74 -2.10 -1.90
C LYS A 38 -3.32 -2.67 -1.94
N ALA A 39 -2.97 -3.40 -3.00
CA ALA A 39 -1.63 -3.97 -3.17
C ALA A 39 -0.55 -2.88 -3.34
N GLN A 40 -0.84 -1.84 -4.12
CA GLN A 40 0.06 -0.68 -4.24
C GLN A 40 0.18 0.08 -2.92
N ALA A 41 -0.93 0.26 -2.18
CA ALA A 41 -0.90 0.88 -0.86
C ALA A 41 0.00 0.10 0.10
N ARG A 42 -0.16 -1.22 0.15
CA ARG A 42 0.67 -2.12 0.96
C ARG A 42 2.16 -1.93 0.65
N LEU A 43 2.55 -1.94 -0.62
CA LEU A 43 3.95 -1.73 -1.02
C LEU A 43 4.49 -0.37 -0.56
N ILE A 44 3.71 0.70 -0.73
CA ILE A 44 4.10 2.05 -0.31
C ILE A 44 4.23 2.11 1.22
N MET A 45 3.28 1.56 1.96
CA MET A 45 3.29 1.52 3.42
C MET A 45 4.48 0.72 3.94
N CYS A 46 4.74 -0.48 3.40
CA CYS A 46 5.89 -1.30 3.79
C CYS A 46 7.21 -0.59 3.51
N ARG A 47 7.34 0.16 2.40
CA ARG A 47 8.54 0.97 2.14
C ARG A 47 8.73 2.10 3.15
N ARG A 48 7.64 2.74 3.59
CA ARG A 48 7.68 3.79 4.62
C ARG A 48 8.13 3.22 5.96
N LEU A 49 7.56 2.09 6.37
CA LEU A 49 7.99 1.38 7.58
C LEU A 49 9.45 0.94 7.50
N ALA A 50 9.88 0.41 6.35
CA ALA A 50 11.26 0.02 6.14
C ALA A 50 12.22 1.20 6.32
N LYS A 51 11.87 2.36 5.78
CA LYS A 51 12.64 3.60 5.98
C LYS A 51 12.63 4.07 7.44
N GLN A 52 11.49 4.00 8.12
CA GLN A 52 11.34 4.41 9.53
C GLN A 52 12.17 3.55 10.50
N HIS A 53 12.28 2.25 10.21
CA HIS A 53 13.03 1.30 11.03
C HIS A 53 14.43 0.99 10.48
N GLU A 54 14.88 1.71 9.44
CA GLU A 54 16.20 1.50 8.80
C GLU A 54 16.47 0.06 8.35
N VAL A 55 15.44 -0.64 7.89
CA VAL A 55 15.52 -2.03 7.40
C VAL A 55 15.23 -2.10 5.90
N HIS A 56 15.62 -3.20 5.27
CA HIS A 56 15.33 -3.42 3.85
C HIS A 56 13.82 -3.68 3.62
N PRO A 57 13.19 -3.12 2.56
CA PRO A 57 11.76 -3.30 2.30
C PRO A 57 11.31 -4.77 2.15
N SER A 58 12.20 -5.66 1.68
CA SER A 58 11.89 -7.10 1.59
C SER A 58 11.64 -7.73 2.96
N VAL A 59 12.33 -7.27 4.02
CA VAL A 59 12.14 -7.76 5.39
C VAL A 59 10.73 -7.40 5.86
N VAL A 60 10.33 -6.14 5.66
CA VAL A 60 8.98 -5.66 6.04
C VAL A 60 7.90 -6.35 5.22
N LEU A 61 8.11 -6.53 3.92
CA LEU A 61 7.15 -7.22 3.04
C LEU A 61 6.97 -8.70 3.40
N GLY A 62 8.07 -9.39 3.74
CA GLY A 62 8.02 -10.78 4.20
C GLY A 62 7.41 -10.91 5.60
N MET A 63 7.61 -9.91 6.46
CA MET A 63 6.97 -9.90 7.78
C MET A 63 5.45 -9.76 7.67
N PHE A 64 4.97 -8.89 6.78
CA PHE A 64 3.55 -8.62 6.57
C PHE A 64 3.02 -9.34 5.33
N ASP A 65 3.23 -10.65 5.23
CA ASP A 65 2.88 -11.49 4.07
C ASP A 65 1.39 -11.92 4.03
N GLY A 66 0.71 -11.88 5.17
CA GLY A 66 -0.69 -12.28 5.34
C GLY A 66 -0.85 -13.63 6.01
N SER A 67 0.24 -14.33 6.33
CA SER A 67 0.24 -15.58 7.09
C SER A 67 -0.09 -15.39 8.57
N LYS A 68 0.04 -14.15 9.07
CA LYS A 68 -0.22 -13.75 10.45
C LYS A 68 -1.15 -12.55 10.48
N ASP A 69 -1.92 -12.41 11.55
CA ASP A 69 -2.71 -11.20 11.85
C ASP A 69 -1.82 -10.07 12.39
N ASN A 70 -0.82 -9.69 11.60
CA ASN A 70 0.15 -8.66 11.97
C ASN A 70 0.00 -7.38 11.15
N PHE A 71 -0.91 -7.32 10.19
CA PHE A 71 -1.29 -6.07 9.54
C PHE A 71 -2.73 -6.09 9.03
N ILE A 72 -3.35 -4.91 8.99
CA ILE A 72 -4.66 -4.70 8.38
C ILE A 72 -4.55 -3.47 7.49
N ILE A 73 -5.04 -3.56 6.25
CA ILE A 73 -5.14 -2.43 5.33
C ILE A 73 -6.59 -2.26 4.87
N GLY A 74 -7.14 -1.09 5.11
CA GLY A 74 -8.49 -0.68 4.71
C GLY A 74 -8.47 0.64 3.94
N GLU A 75 -9.50 0.87 3.12
CA GLU A 75 -9.74 2.17 2.51
C GLU A 75 -10.24 3.12 3.61
N GLU A 76 -9.59 4.26 3.79
CA GLU A 76 -10.07 5.28 4.70
C GLU A 76 -11.05 6.17 3.94
N LYS A 77 -12.34 5.99 4.24
CA LYS A 77 -13.36 6.92 3.80
C LYS A 77 -13.16 8.20 4.62
N LYS A 78 -13.01 9.33 3.93
CA LYS A 78 -13.28 10.61 4.57
C LYS A 78 -14.78 10.62 4.80
N ASP A 79 -15.21 10.45 6.04
CA ASP A 79 -16.54 10.88 6.43
C ASP A 79 -16.57 12.40 6.23
N GLU A 80 -17.36 12.84 5.24
CA GLU A 80 -17.71 14.25 4.99
C GLU A 80 -18.62 14.79 6.10
#